data_AF-A0A7J9M3Z1-F1
#
_entry.id   AF-A0A7J9M3Z1-F1
#
_cell.length_a   1.000
_cell.length_b   1.000
_cell.length_c   1.000
_cell.angle_alpha   90.00
_cell.angle_beta   90.00
_cell.angle_gamma   90.00
#
_symmetry.space_group_name_H-M   'P 1'
#
loop_
_entity.id
_entity.type
_entity.pdbx_description
1 polymer ?
#
loop_
_entity_poly.entity_id
_entity_poly.type
_entity_poly.pdbx_seq_one_letter_code
_entity_poly.pdbx_strand_id
1 'polypeptide(L)'
;MGIFSYSIFFSVVIFFVIPTLEAHITEYDEYWKAREFEAIKNLDKAYHLTKRTWSAITMTTSLGPCLSLCKQCDPDWEKNKKNLADCAPRFARGTTSGKGGEFYVVTDPINNVVDPKPRTLHHVATQTGPLWITFKRSMTIKLEQDLIVTSDKIIDARGANMKICNAAGITVQFAKNVIIPSFHIHHIIPTK
;
A
#
# COMPACT_ATOMS: atom_id res chain seq x y z
N MET A 1 -5.64 -64.55 2.14
CA MET A 1 -6.41 -63.85 3.21
C MET A 1 -5.66 -62.65 3.84
N GLY A 2 -4.57 -62.13 3.26
CA GLY A 2 -3.79 -61.05 3.89
C GLY A 2 -4.14 -59.62 3.47
N ILE A 3 -4.52 -59.39 2.20
CA ILE A 3 -4.57 -58.03 1.62
C ILE A 3 -5.81 -57.24 2.05
N PHE A 4 -6.96 -57.93 2.24
CA PHE A 4 -8.21 -57.30 2.66
C PHE A 4 -8.16 -56.76 4.10
N SER A 5 -7.41 -57.41 4.99
CA SER A 5 -7.31 -57.01 6.40
C SER A 5 -6.50 -55.72 6.59
N TYR A 6 -5.40 -55.56 5.84
CA TYR A 6 -4.60 -54.33 5.85
C TYR A 6 -5.36 -53.13 5.28
N SER A 7 -6.20 -53.35 4.25
CA SER A 7 -7.01 -52.29 3.65
C SER A 7 -8.08 -51.75 4.61
N ILE A 8 -8.67 -52.62 5.43
CA ILE A 8 -9.66 -52.22 6.44
C ILE A 8 -8.95 -51.48 7.59
N PHE A 9 -7.80 -51.97 8.05
CA PHE A 9 -7.01 -51.29 9.08
C PHE A 9 -6.55 -49.88 8.65
N PHE A 10 -6.04 -49.73 7.42
CA PHE A 10 -5.67 -48.42 6.89
C PHE A 10 -6.89 -47.48 6.76
N SER A 11 -8.03 -48.00 6.30
CA SER A 11 -9.27 -47.22 6.18
C SER A 11 -9.78 -46.73 7.55
N VAL A 12 -9.71 -47.58 8.58
CA VAL A 12 -10.12 -47.24 9.94
C VAL A 12 -9.19 -46.17 10.54
N VAL A 13 -7.87 -46.30 10.37
CA VAL A 13 -6.92 -45.28 10.86
C VAL A 13 -7.16 -43.92 10.18
N ILE A 14 -7.43 -43.90 8.88
CA ILE A 14 -7.73 -42.68 8.13
C ILE A 14 -9.02 -42.03 8.64
N PHE A 15 -10.08 -42.81 8.90
CA PHE A 15 -11.35 -42.28 9.39
C PHE A 15 -11.29 -41.70 10.81
N PHE A 16 -10.42 -42.23 11.68
CA PHE A 16 -10.28 -41.74 13.06
C PHE A 16 -9.23 -40.63 13.22
N VAL A 17 -8.21 -40.57 12.36
CA VAL A 17 -7.15 -39.54 12.42
C VAL A 17 -7.54 -38.25 11.69
N ILE A 18 -8.28 -38.32 10.59
CA ILE A 18 -8.71 -37.12 9.85
C ILE A 18 -9.56 -36.14 10.69
N PRO A 19 -10.58 -36.57 11.48
CA PRO A 19 -11.42 -35.62 12.22
C PRO A 19 -10.71 -34.94 13.41
N THR A 20 -9.50 -35.37 13.81
CA THR A 20 -8.74 -34.68 14.86
C THR A 20 -7.80 -33.60 14.32
N LEU A 21 -7.69 -33.48 12.99
CA LEU A 21 -6.99 -32.38 12.31
C LEU A 21 -8.01 -31.31 11.90
N GLU A 22 -8.70 -30.71 12.87
CA GLU A 22 -9.38 -29.44 12.62
C GLU A 22 -8.31 -28.37 12.41
N ALA A 23 -7.98 -28.10 11.15
CA ALA A 23 -7.24 -26.90 10.80
C ALA A 23 -8.14 -25.71 11.18
N HIS A 24 -7.67 -24.87 12.11
CA HIS A 24 -8.38 -23.70 12.64
C HIS A 24 -8.47 -22.56 11.61
N ILE A 25 -9.08 -22.84 10.45
CA ILE A 25 -9.23 -21.94 9.33
C ILE A 25 -10.41 -20.98 9.58
N THR A 26 -11.43 -21.43 10.33
CA THR A 26 -12.64 -20.67 10.62
C THR A 26 -12.39 -19.41 11.47
N GLU A 27 -11.54 -19.49 12.52
CA GLU A 27 -11.19 -18.32 13.34
C GLU A 27 -10.38 -17.29 12.55
N TYR A 28 -9.45 -17.76 11.70
CA TYR A 28 -8.65 -16.88 10.84
C TYR A 28 -9.57 -16.12 9.86
N ASP A 29 -10.45 -16.83 9.15
CA ASP A 29 -11.37 -16.22 8.18
C ASP A 29 -12.36 -15.24 8.84
N GLU A 30 -12.86 -15.55 10.04
CA GLU A 30 -13.72 -14.62 10.79
C GLU A 30 -12.97 -13.36 11.21
N TYR A 31 -11.72 -13.48 11.68
CA TYR A 31 -10.89 -12.33 12.05
C TYR A 31 -10.66 -11.38 10.86
N TRP A 32 -10.31 -11.91 9.68
CA TRP A 32 -10.08 -11.08 8.49
C TRP A 32 -11.38 -10.46 7.96
N LYS A 33 -12.48 -11.21 7.96
CA LYS A 33 -13.81 -10.68 7.60
C LYS A 33 -14.26 -9.57 8.56
N ALA A 34 -14.01 -9.72 9.86
CA ALA A 34 -14.32 -8.70 10.85
C ALA A 34 -13.52 -7.41 10.60
N ARG A 35 -12.22 -7.53 10.30
CA ARG A 35 -11.37 -6.37 9.95
C ARG A 35 -11.76 -5.74 8.63
N GLU A 36 -12.12 -6.53 7.63
CA GLU A 36 -12.63 -6.03 6.36
C GLU A 36 -13.92 -5.22 6.57
N PHE A 37 -14.87 -5.77 7.34
CA PHE A 37 -16.11 -5.07 7.67
C PHE A 37 -15.88 -3.77 8.45
N GLU A 38 -14.96 -3.78 9.42
CA GLU A 38 -14.56 -2.59 10.14
C GLU A 38 -13.91 -1.55 9.22
N ALA A 39 -13.00 -1.97 8.35
CA ALA A 39 -12.34 -1.11 7.38
C ALA A 39 -13.37 -0.47 6.43
N ILE A 40 -14.33 -1.24 5.92
CA ILE A 40 -15.43 -0.75 5.07
C ILE A 40 -16.31 0.24 5.84
N LYS A 41 -16.68 -0.06 7.09
CA LYS A 41 -17.48 0.84 7.94
C LYS A 41 -16.75 2.15 8.22
N ASN A 42 -15.45 2.09 8.48
CA ASN A 42 -14.62 3.27 8.70
C ASN A 42 -14.46 4.08 7.41
N LEU A 43 -14.30 3.42 6.26
CA LEU A 43 -14.29 4.06 4.94
C LEU A 43 -15.62 4.73 4.63
N ASP A 44 -16.74 4.07 4.89
CA ASP A 44 -18.09 4.58 4.68
C ASP A 44 -18.37 5.80 5.56
N LYS A 45 -18.06 5.72 6.86
CA LYS A 45 -18.10 6.87 7.77
C LYS A 45 -17.23 8.02 7.27
N ALA A 46 -16.00 7.73 6.86
CA ALA A 46 -15.08 8.72 6.30
C ALA A 46 -15.69 9.38 5.06
N TYR A 47 -16.27 8.60 4.15
CA TYR A 47 -16.87 9.05 2.91
C TYR A 47 -18.15 9.88 3.14
N HIS A 48 -19.01 9.50 4.07
CA HIS A 48 -20.20 10.28 4.41
C HIS A 48 -19.85 11.58 5.13
N LEU A 49 -18.87 11.57 6.05
CA LEU A 49 -18.29 12.79 6.64
C LEU A 49 -17.70 13.70 5.56
N THR A 50 -17.03 13.11 4.58
CA THR A 50 -16.45 13.78 3.42
C THR A 50 -17.51 14.46 2.56
N LYS A 51 -18.59 13.77 2.21
CA LYS A 51 -19.65 14.32 1.35
C LYS A 51 -20.37 15.49 2.03
N ARG A 52 -20.65 15.38 3.33
CA ARG A 52 -21.26 16.45 4.13
C ARG A 52 -20.35 17.69 4.23
N THR A 53 -19.06 17.48 4.45
CA THR A 53 -18.08 18.59 4.52
C THR A 53 -17.82 19.23 3.16
N TRP A 54 -17.72 18.46 2.08
CA TRP A 54 -17.55 19.01 0.72
C TRP A 54 -18.75 19.82 0.27
N SER A 55 -19.98 19.35 0.53
CA SER A 55 -21.20 20.12 0.25
C SER A 55 -21.23 21.45 1.00
N ALA A 56 -20.69 21.50 2.23
CA ALA A 56 -20.61 22.72 3.03
C ALA A 56 -19.48 23.67 2.56
N ILE A 57 -18.36 23.13 2.09
CA ILE A 57 -17.21 23.90 1.58
C ILE A 57 -17.53 24.53 0.22
N THR A 58 -18.26 23.85 -0.67
CA THR A 58 -18.67 24.43 -1.97
C THR A 58 -19.66 25.59 -1.85
N MET A 59 -20.27 25.82 -0.68
CA MET A 59 -21.25 26.89 -0.48
C MET A 59 -20.68 28.18 0.12
N THR A 60 -19.43 28.22 0.61
CA THR A 60 -18.96 29.36 1.44
C THR A 60 -17.76 30.15 0.95
N THR A 61 -17.07 29.77 -0.13
CA THR A 61 -15.93 30.58 -0.63
C THR A 61 -15.82 30.61 -2.14
N SER A 62 -15.87 31.82 -2.71
CA SER A 62 -15.53 32.14 -4.11
C SER A 62 -14.02 32.02 -4.43
N LEU A 63 -13.25 31.27 -3.64
CA LEU A 63 -11.87 30.91 -3.95
C LEU A 63 -11.87 29.48 -4.49
N GLY A 64 -11.33 29.30 -5.70
CA GLY A 64 -11.35 28.04 -6.45
C GLY A 64 -10.62 26.84 -5.79
N PRO A 65 -10.33 25.78 -6.57
CA PRO A 65 -9.85 24.46 -6.10
C PRO A 65 -8.61 24.44 -5.18
N CYS A 66 -7.93 25.58 -5.03
CA CYS A 66 -6.71 25.74 -4.24
C CYS A 66 -6.92 25.83 -2.73
N LEU A 67 -8.13 26.16 -2.24
CA LEU A 67 -8.34 26.43 -0.80
C LEU A 67 -8.52 25.16 0.06
N SER A 68 -8.90 24.01 -0.53
CA SER A 68 -9.25 22.80 0.23
C SER A 68 -8.33 21.60 0.01
N LEU A 69 -7.42 21.66 -0.98
CA LEU A 69 -6.48 20.59 -1.31
C LEU A 69 -5.08 21.11 -1.07
N CYS A 70 -4.56 20.70 0.07
CA CYS A 70 -3.34 21.20 0.64
C CYS A 70 -2.18 21.19 -0.39
N LYS A 71 -1.85 22.40 -0.85
CA LYS A 71 -0.63 22.81 -1.57
C LYS A 71 -0.43 22.31 -3.00
N GLN A 72 -1.48 21.94 -3.73
CA GLN A 72 -1.38 21.79 -5.20
C GLN A 72 -1.19 23.14 -5.92
N CYS A 73 -1.33 24.25 -5.21
CA CYS A 73 -1.18 25.61 -5.72
C CYS A 73 0.00 26.38 -5.09
N ASP A 74 0.98 25.68 -4.48
CA ASP A 74 2.23 26.32 -4.06
C ASP A 74 3.10 26.54 -5.32
N PRO A 75 3.33 27.80 -5.76
CA PRO A 75 4.14 28.08 -6.94
C PRO A 75 5.60 27.64 -6.78
N ASP A 76 6.08 27.49 -5.54
CA ASP A 76 7.43 27.05 -5.20
C ASP A 76 7.46 25.60 -4.66
N TRP A 77 6.46 24.77 -5.00
CA TRP A 77 6.36 23.39 -4.49
C TRP A 77 7.61 22.54 -4.71
N GLU A 78 8.38 22.79 -5.77
CA GLU A 78 9.64 22.08 -6.04
C GLU A 78 10.73 22.40 -5.02
N LYS A 79 10.81 23.64 -4.56
CA LYS A 79 11.72 24.07 -3.47
C LYS A 79 11.20 23.57 -2.13
N ASN A 80 9.88 23.50 -2.00
CA ASN A 80 9.17 23.16 -0.78
C ASN A 80 8.59 21.74 -0.80
N LYS A 81 9.25 20.78 -1.48
CA LYS A 81 8.70 19.41 -1.68
C LYS A 81 8.20 18.77 -0.40
N LYS A 82 8.94 18.99 0.69
CA LYS A 82 8.67 18.44 2.04
C LYS A 82 7.37 18.92 2.68
N ASN A 83 6.79 20.03 2.22
CA ASN A 83 5.52 20.53 2.72
C ASN A 83 4.34 19.59 2.42
N LEU A 84 4.49 18.68 1.45
CA LEU A 84 3.45 17.68 1.15
C LEU A 84 3.16 16.78 2.36
N ALA A 85 4.15 16.50 3.22
CA ALA A 85 3.94 15.67 4.40
C ALA A 85 2.92 16.31 5.38
N ASP A 86 2.92 17.64 5.51
CA ASP A 86 2.00 18.35 6.42
C ASP A 86 0.55 18.41 5.90
N CYS A 87 0.33 17.95 4.66
CA CYS A 87 -0.92 18.07 3.94
C CYS A 87 -1.82 16.84 3.97
N ALA A 88 -1.45 15.80 4.71
CA ALA A 88 -2.23 14.58 4.74
C ALA A 88 -3.68 14.86 5.22
N PRO A 89 -4.70 14.49 4.42
CA PRO A 89 -6.07 14.83 4.74
C PRO A 89 -6.67 13.90 5.80
N ARG A 90 -7.64 14.42 6.57
CA ARG A 90 -8.57 13.65 7.41
C ARG A 90 -7.86 12.71 8.40
N PHE A 91 -8.15 11.41 8.36
CA PHE A 91 -7.59 10.40 9.26
C PHE A 91 -6.07 10.28 9.15
N ALA A 92 -5.49 10.69 8.01
CA ALA A 92 -4.06 10.75 7.83
C ALA A 92 -3.45 12.07 8.32
N ARG A 93 -4.23 13.02 8.86
CA ARG A 93 -3.71 14.31 9.36
C ARG A 93 -2.67 14.08 10.46
N GLY A 94 -1.53 14.75 10.34
CA GLY A 94 -0.39 14.58 11.26
C GLY A 94 0.61 13.50 10.84
N THR A 95 0.41 12.82 9.70
CA THR A 95 1.40 11.93 9.09
C THR A 95 2.65 12.74 8.72
N THR A 96 3.78 12.46 9.36
CA THR A 96 5.07 13.13 9.09
C THR A 96 5.89 12.40 8.03
N SER A 97 5.73 11.08 7.96
CA SER A 97 6.40 10.14 7.07
C SER A 97 7.91 10.42 6.93
N GLY A 98 8.46 10.24 5.72
CA GLY A 98 9.84 10.52 5.38
C GLY A 98 10.25 12.00 5.33
N LYS A 99 9.47 12.94 5.90
CA LYS A 99 9.78 14.38 5.88
C LYS A 99 11.15 14.69 6.48
N GLY A 100 11.51 14.05 7.59
CA GLY A 100 12.83 14.18 8.24
C GLY A 100 13.95 13.40 7.53
N GLY A 101 13.60 12.60 6.52
CA GLY A 101 14.54 11.74 5.81
C GLY A 101 15.33 12.44 4.71
N GLU A 102 16.36 11.73 4.25
CA GLU A 102 17.15 12.10 3.08
C GLU A 102 16.36 11.91 1.78
N PHE A 103 16.71 12.69 0.76
CA PHE A 103 16.17 12.48 -0.58
C PHE A 103 16.88 11.30 -1.24
N TYR A 104 16.09 10.36 -1.77
CA TYR A 104 16.60 9.26 -2.57
C TYR A 104 16.02 9.34 -3.98
N VAL A 105 16.88 9.33 -4.99
CA VAL A 105 16.44 9.42 -6.40
C VAL A 105 16.54 8.05 -7.05
N VAL A 106 15.39 7.51 -7.44
CA VAL A 106 15.29 6.28 -8.24
C VAL A 106 15.56 6.62 -9.71
N THR A 107 16.49 5.88 -10.31
CA THR A 107 16.91 6.06 -11.71
C THR A 107 16.55 4.89 -12.59
N ASP A 108 16.46 3.70 -11.99
CA ASP A 108 16.38 2.45 -12.71
C ASP A 108 15.01 1.78 -12.47
N PRO A 109 14.26 1.47 -13.55
CA PRO A 109 12.95 0.85 -13.45
C PRO A 109 13.02 -0.68 -13.23
N ILE A 110 14.22 -1.25 -13.27
CA ILE A 110 14.44 -2.69 -13.10
C ILE A 110 14.09 -3.08 -11.67
N ASN A 111 13.23 -4.08 -11.54
CA ASN A 111 12.78 -4.59 -10.25
C ASN A 111 13.31 -6.02 -10.07
N ASN A 112 14.24 -6.22 -9.15
CA ASN A 112 14.70 -7.55 -8.73
C ASN A 112 14.44 -7.68 -7.23
N VAL A 113 13.73 -8.73 -6.83
CA VAL A 113 13.34 -8.95 -5.43
C VAL A 113 14.47 -9.58 -4.63
N VAL A 114 15.21 -10.51 -5.24
CA VAL A 114 16.26 -11.30 -4.57
C VAL A 114 17.49 -10.45 -4.30
N ASP A 115 17.89 -9.64 -5.27
CA ASP A 115 19.03 -8.73 -5.17
C ASP A 115 18.64 -7.36 -5.76
N PRO A 116 17.96 -6.51 -4.96
CA PRO A 116 17.51 -5.22 -5.42
C PRO A 116 18.71 -4.27 -5.55
N LYS A 117 19.07 -3.97 -6.81
CA LYS A 117 20.19 -3.06 -7.09
C LYS A 117 19.95 -1.66 -6.50
N PRO A 118 21.02 -0.95 -6.08
CA PRO A 118 20.91 0.45 -5.71
C PRO A 118 20.25 1.27 -6.83
N ARG A 119 19.53 2.33 -6.45
CA ARG A 119 18.75 3.23 -7.33
C ARG A 119 17.52 2.62 -8.00
N THR A 120 17.09 1.44 -7.55
CA THR A 120 15.79 0.84 -7.88
C THR A 120 14.74 1.17 -6.82
N LEU A 121 13.46 1.08 -7.18
CA LEU A 121 12.35 1.32 -6.25
C LEU A 121 12.29 0.26 -5.14
N HIS A 122 12.53 -1.02 -5.47
CA HIS A 122 12.51 -2.12 -4.50
C HIS A 122 13.55 -1.97 -3.40
N HIS A 123 14.77 -1.58 -3.81
CA HIS A 123 15.88 -1.37 -2.88
C HIS A 123 15.53 -0.30 -1.85
N VAL A 124 14.98 0.84 -2.28
CA VAL A 124 14.73 1.97 -1.37
C VAL A 124 13.44 1.82 -0.56
N ALA A 125 12.43 1.12 -1.08
CA ALA A 125 11.17 0.88 -0.36
C ALA A 125 11.35 0.01 0.90
N THR A 126 12.33 -0.90 0.86
CA THR A 126 12.64 -1.86 1.93
C THR A 126 13.67 -1.34 2.93
N GLN A 127 14.34 -0.21 2.66
CA GLN A 127 15.31 0.38 3.57
C GLN A 127 14.69 0.82 4.90
N THR A 128 15.46 0.71 5.98
CA THR A 128 15.05 1.19 7.30
C THR A 128 15.23 2.71 7.43
N GLY A 129 14.35 3.36 8.21
CA GLY A 129 14.44 4.79 8.51
C GLY A 129 13.67 5.70 7.55
N PRO A 130 13.56 7.00 7.86
CA PRO A 130 12.76 7.92 7.07
C PRO A 130 13.43 8.25 5.73
N LEU A 131 12.69 8.15 4.62
CA LEU A 131 13.21 8.52 3.29
C LEU A 131 12.18 9.23 2.44
N TRP A 132 12.66 10.21 1.67
CA TRP A 132 11.90 10.90 0.63
C TRP A 132 12.34 10.40 -0.75
N ILE A 133 11.60 9.44 -1.28
CA ILE A 133 11.90 8.80 -2.56
C ILE A 133 11.30 9.65 -3.67
N THR A 134 12.13 10.01 -4.64
CA THR A 134 11.76 10.73 -5.86
C THR A 134 12.31 9.99 -7.07
N PHE A 135 12.00 10.49 -8.26
CA PHE A 135 12.39 9.84 -9.49
C PHE A 135 13.02 10.79 -10.48
N LYS A 136 14.02 10.29 -11.20
CA LYS A 136 14.78 11.09 -12.16
C LYS A 136 14.00 11.42 -13.44
N ARG A 137 13.11 10.51 -13.88
CA ARG A 137 12.37 10.62 -15.14
C ARG A 137 11.11 9.78 -15.09
N SER A 138 10.13 10.08 -15.95
CA SER A 138 8.97 9.22 -16.19
C SER A 138 9.40 7.80 -16.57
N MET A 139 8.83 6.79 -15.92
CA MET A 139 9.12 5.39 -16.20
C MET A 139 7.93 4.49 -15.83
N THR A 140 7.89 3.33 -16.47
CA THR A 140 6.95 2.25 -16.15
C THR A 140 7.70 1.17 -15.40
N ILE A 141 7.26 0.84 -14.20
CA ILE A 141 7.86 -0.17 -13.34
C ILE A 141 6.95 -1.40 -13.36
N LYS A 142 7.52 -2.55 -13.75
CA LYS A 142 6.85 -3.84 -13.66
C LYS A 142 7.36 -4.55 -12.40
N LEU A 143 6.48 -4.74 -11.43
CA LEU A 143 6.81 -5.41 -10.17
C LEU A 143 6.56 -6.92 -10.33
N GLU A 144 7.61 -7.74 -10.35
CA GLU A 144 7.44 -9.20 -10.47
C GLU A 144 6.75 -9.82 -9.25
N GLN A 145 6.93 -9.21 -8.08
CA GLN A 145 6.26 -9.55 -6.82
C GLN A 145 5.85 -8.25 -6.10
N ASP A 146 4.98 -8.37 -5.10
CA ASP A 146 4.47 -7.24 -4.35
C ASP A 146 5.59 -6.40 -3.71
N LEU A 147 5.57 -5.10 -3.98
CA LEU A 147 6.51 -4.17 -3.37
C LEU A 147 6.12 -3.90 -1.91
N ILE A 148 6.83 -4.53 -0.98
CA ILE A 148 6.64 -4.28 0.45
C ILE A 148 7.27 -2.94 0.86
N VAL A 149 6.43 -2.00 1.29
CA VAL A 149 6.88 -0.68 1.74
C VAL A 149 6.98 -0.63 3.26
N THR A 150 8.16 -0.27 3.75
CA THR A 150 8.45 -0.09 5.18
C THR A 150 7.94 1.26 5.72
N SER A 151 7.96 1.42 7.04
CA SER A 151 7.50 2.64 7.71
C SER A 151 8.30 3.89 7.32
N ASP A 152 7.68 5.05 7.54
CA ASP A 152 8.30 6.40 7.42
C ASP A 152 8.80 6.73 6.00
N LYS A 153 8.05 6.32 4.97
CA LYS A 153 8.42 6.54 3.56
C LYS A 153 7.47 7.46 2.82
N ILE A 154 8.04 8.44 2.12
CA ILE A 154 7.33 9.20 1.10
C ILE A 154 7.83 8.73 -0.26
N ILE A 155 6.94 8.21 -1.11
CA ILE A 155 7.26 7.83 -2.48
C ILE A 155 6.61 8.85 -3.41
N ASP A 156 7.32 9.92 -3.70
CA ASP A 156 6.81 11.10 -4.41
C ASP A 156 7.07 11.02 -5.92
N ALA A 157 6.00 10.73 -6.67
CA ALA A 157 6.03 10.70 -8.13
C ALA A 157 5.66 12.06 -8.79
N ARG A 158 5.51 13.15 -8.03
CA ARG A 158 5.25 14.47 -8.64
C ARG A 158 6.38 14.89 -9.58
N GLY A 159 6.02 15.43 -10.74
CA GLY A 159 6.98 15.84 -11.78
C GLY A 159 7.44 14.71 -12.71
N ALA A 160 6.99 13.46 -12.50
CA ALA A 160 7.24 12.35 -13.39
C ALA A 160 5.97 11.53 -13.64
N ASN A 161 5.79 11.02 -14.86
CA ASN A 161 4.68 10.12 -15.16
C ASN A 161 5.06 8.69 -14.76
N MET A 162 4.63 8.27 -13.58
CA MET A 162 4.96 6.97 -13.00
C MET A 162 3.83 5.98 -13.07
N LYS A 163 4.14 4.83 -13.68
CA LYS A 163 3.19 3.75 -13.91
C LYS A 163 3.69 2.45 -13.27
N ILE A 164 2.82 1.80 -12.50
CA ILE A 164 3.03 0.43 -12.01
C ILE A 164 1.96 -0.44 -12.64
N CYS A 165 2.35 -1.42 -13.45
CA CYS A 165 1.38 -2.22 -14.21
C CYS A 165 1.89 -3.60 -14.64
N ASN A 166 0.93 -4.42 -15.09
CA ASN A 166 1.11 -5.70 -15.78
C ASN A 166 1.73 -6.82 -14.93
N ALA A 167 1.70 -6.68 -13.60
CA ALA A 167 2.18 -7.67 -12.63
C ALA A 167 1.68 -7.30 -11.22
N ALA A 168 2.55 -7.34 -10.21
CA ALA A 168 2.22 -7.14 -8.80
C ALA A 168 2.03 -5.65 -8.41
N GLY A 169 1.52 -5.43 -7.21
CA GLY A 169 1.16 -4.11 -6.69
C GLY A 169 2.13 -3.57 -5.62
N ILE A 170 1.69 -2.51 -4.94
CA ILE A 170 2.34 -2.00 -3.74
C ILE A 170 1.59 -2.52 -2.53
N THR A 171 2.33 -3.04 -1.56
CA THR A 171 1.79 -3.63 -0.35
C THR A 171 2.38 -2.92 0.87
N VAL A 172 1.51 -2.33 1.70
CA VAL A 172 1.87 -1.66 2.96
C VAL A 172 1.36 -2.53 4.10
N GLN A 173 2.22 -3.40 4.62
CA GLN A 173 1.90 -4.31 5.72
C GLN A 173 2.82 -4.05 6.90
N PHE A 174 2.27 -4.06 8.11
CA PHE A 174 3.01 -3.83 9.36
C PHE A 174 3.86 -2.55 9.35
N ALA A 175 3.44 -1.56 8.56
CA ALA A 175 4.12 -0.29 8.37
C ALA A 175 3.19 0.88 8.71
N LYS A 176 3.78 1.97 9.21
CA LYS A 176 3.09 3.21 9.55
C LYS A 176 3.73 4.39 8.84
N ASN A 177 2.99 5.49 8.75
CA ASN A 177 3.54 6.77 8.31
C ASN A 177 4.07 6.72 6.86
N VAL A 178 3.26 6.21 5.92
CA VAL A 178 3.62 6.05 4.50
C VAL A 178 2.75 6.96 3.64
N ILE A 179 3.35 7.72 2.71
CA ILE A 179 2.64 8.59 1.76
C ILE A 179 3.10 8.26 0.33
N ILE A 180 2.15 7.91 -0.55
CA ILE A 180 2.42 7.53 -1.95
C ILE A 180 1.56 8.39 -2.88
N PRO A 181 1.97 9.63 -3.20
CA PRO A 181 1.25 10.51 -4.12
C PRO A 181 1.61 10.26 -5.59
N SER A 182 0.69 10.64 -6.49
CA SER A 182 0.96 10.85 -7.92
C SER A 182 1.43 9.62 -8.71
N PHE A 183 0.98 8.41 -8.34
CA PHE A 183 1.19 7.20 -9.12
C PHE A 183 -0.02 6.81 -9.96
N HIS A 184 0.26 6.20 -11.11
CA HIS A 184 -0.73 5.47 -11.90
C HIS A 184 -0.52 3.97 -11.71
N ILE A 185 -1.40 3.33 -10.93
CA ILE A 185 -1.34 1.89 -10.66
C ILE A 185 -2.54 1.24 -11.36
N HIS A 186 -2.29 0.31 -12.28
CA HIS A 186 -3.35 -0.31 -13.07
C HIS A 186 -2.94 -1.68 -13.61
N HIS A 187 -3.92 -2.50 -14.00
CA HIS A 187 -3.66 -3.84 -14.57
C HIS A 187 -2.77 -4.69 -13.63
N ILE A 188 -3.16 -4.72 -12.35
CA ILE A 188 -2.52 -5.57 -11.33
C ILE A 188 -3.08 -6.97 -11.45
N ILE A 189 -2.18 -7.94 -11.54
CA ILE A 189 -2.52 -9.36 -11.66
C ILE A 189 -2.11 -10.00 -10.33
N PRO A 190 -3.04 -10.67 -9.62
CA PRO A 190 -2.69 -11.40 -8.40
C PRO A 190 -1.57 -12.40 -8.69
N THR A 191 -0.43 -12.25 -8.03
CA THR A 191 0.67 -13.21 -8.12
C THR A 191 0.27 -14.47 -7.36
N LYS A 192 0.39 -15.63 -8.02
CA LYS A 192 0.18 -16.95 -7.41
C LYS A 192 1.36 -17.35 -6.53
#